data_AF-A0A2G9TMP8-F1
#
_entry.id   AF-A0A2G9TMP8-F1
#
_cell.length_a   1.000
_cell.length_b   1.000
_cell.length_c   1.000
_cell.angle_alpha   90.00
_cell.angle_beta   90.00
_cell.angle_gamma   90.00
#
_symmetry.space_group_name_H-M   'P 1'
#
loop_
_entity.id
_entity.type
_entity.pdbx_description
1 polymer ?
#
loop_
_entity_poly.entity_id
_entity_poly.type
_entity_poly.pdbx_seq_one_letter_code
_entity_poly.pdbx_strand_id
1 'polypeptide(L)'
;MMGVFVFALLLGQIRDIVSNANRTREEYRRQMDMALSECKRLGLPKELTNRVRDWFIYTWEQQKTLDEKKLIEKLPLKLQTDLALSVHYNTLSKVQLFQGDVGKEMYIVNQGVLQVVGGENNETVFAELRQGSVFGEI
;
A
#
# COMPACT_ATOMS: atom_id res chain seq x y z
N MET A 1 -48.02 21.49 -1.03
CA MET A 1 -47.18 20.79 -0.03
C MET A 1 -46.51 19.53 -0.58
N MET A 2 -47.20 18.66 -1.32
CA MET A 2 -46.61 17.44 -1.91
C MET A 2 -45.34 17.67 -2.75
N GLY A 3 -45.28 18.73 -3.56
CA GLY A 3 -44.08 19.04 -4.37
C GLY A 3 -42.83 19.37 -3.54
N VAL A 4 -42.99 20.03 -2.40
CA VAL A 4 -41.87 20.36 -1.49
C VAL A 4 -41.31 19.10 -0.85
N PHE A 5 -42.18 18.13 -0.51
CA PHE A 5 -41.78 16.84 0.04
C PHE A 5 -41.00 16.00 -0.96
N VAL A 6 -41.48 15.88 -2.21
CA VAL A 6 -40.77 15.17 -3.28
C VAL A 6 -39.39 15.78 -3.55
N PHE A 7 -39.30 17.12 -3.57
CA PHE A 7 -38.03 17.81 -3.77
C PHE A 7 -37.04 17.58 -2.61
N ALA A 8 -37.51 17.58 -1.36
CA ALA A 8 -36.67 17.29 -0.20
C ALA A 8 -36.11 15.86 -0.22
N LEU A 9 -36.90 14.87 -0.65
CA LEU A 9 -36.43 13.49 -0.81
C LEU A 9 -35.36 13.35 -1.90
N LEU A 10 -35.54 14.01 -3.05
CA LEU A 10 -34.56 14.00 -4.13
C LEU A 10 -33.23 14.65 -3.71
N LEU A 11 -33.28 15.78 -2.99
CA LEU A 11 -32.08 16.41 -2.45
C LEU A 11 -31.36 15.51 -1.44
N GLY A 12 -32.09 14.80 -0.58
CA GLY A 12 -31.53 13.83 0.36
C GLY A 12 -30.76 12.72 -0.36
N GLN A 13 -31.36 12.12 -1.39
CA GLN A 13 -30.72 11.07 -2.19
C GLN A 13 -29.46 11.56 -2.92
N ILE A 14 -29.49 12.76 -3.51
CA ILE A 14 -28.32 13.34 -4.17
C ILE A 14 -27.19 13.55 -3.15
N ARG A 15 -27.51 14.06 -1.96
CA ARG A 15 -26.54 14.21 -0.87
C ARG A 15 -25.94 12.86 -0.47
N ASP A 16 -26.77 11.82 -0.34
CA ASP A 16 -26.30 10.49 0.04
C ASP A 16 -25.43 9.85 -1.04
N ILE A 17 -25.76 10.02 -2.31
CA ILE A 17 -24.94 9.56 -3.44
C ILE A 17 -23.59 10.27 -3.43
N VAL A 18 -23.58 11.60 -3.29
CA VAL A 18 -22.34 12.39 -3.25
C VAL A 18 -21.47 12.01 -2.04
N SER A 19 -22.10 11.86 -0.88
CA SER A 19 -21.42 11.42 0.35
C SER A 19 -20.83 10.02 0.20
N ASN A 20 -21.61 9.08 -0.35
CA ASN A 20 -21.16 7.72 -0.57
C ASN A 20 -20.05 7.61 -1.63
N ALA A 21 -20.15 8.39 -2.72
CA ALA A 21 -19.14 8.44 -3.78
C ALA A 21 -17.80 8.98 -3.26
N ASN A 22 -17.84 9.91 -2.29
CA ASN A 22 -16.63 10.49 -1.70
C ASN A 22 -16.16 9.79 -0.42
N ARG A 23 -16.95 8.88 0.16
CA ARG A 23 -16.72 8.29 1.49
C ARG A 23 -15.32 7.71 1.67
N THR A 24 -14.86 6.90 0.72
CA THR A 24 -13.52 6.27 0.78
C THR A 24 -12.40 7.32 0.76
N ARG A 25 -12.55 8.35 -0.07
CA ARG A 25 -11.56 9.43 -0.19
C ARG A 25 -11.54 10.32 1.04
N GLU A 26 -12.71 10.64 1.59
CA GLU A 26 -12.83 11.45 2.80
C GLU A 26 -12.27 10.71 4.03
N GLU A 27 -12.53 9.41 4.14
CA GLU A 27 -12.00 8.58 5.21
C GLU A 27 -10.46 8.51 5.13
N TYR A 28 -9.91 8.26 3.94
CA TYR A 28 -8.45 8.24 3.75
C TYR A 28 -7.81 9.60 4.07
N ARG A 29 -8.42 10.70 3.61
CA ARG A 29 -7.96 12.05 3.90
C ARG A 29 -7.98 12.33 5.41
N ARG A 30 -9.03 11.89 6.11
CA ARG A 30 -9.13 12.02 7.57
C ARG A 30 -8.00 11.28 8.26
N GLN A 31 -7.66 10.06 7.83
CA GLN A 31 -6.54 9.30 8.38
C GLN A 31 -5.20 10.02 8.18
N MET A 32 -4.94 10.55 6.98
CA MET A 32 -3.75 11.36 6.70
C MET A 32 -3.71 12.60 7.60
N ASP A 33 -4.81 13.33 7.73
CA ASP A 33 -4.87 14.55 8.55
C ASP A 33 -4.61 14.25 10.03
N MET A 34 -5.14 13.14 10.56
CA MET A 34 -4.84 12.69 11.92
C MET A 34 -3.35 12.38 12.11
N ALA A 35 -2.74 11.64 11.18
CA ALA A 35 -1.32 11.29 11.24
C ALA A 35 -0.43 12.54 11.19
N LEU A 36 -0.75 13.50 10.32
CA LEU A 36 -0.02 14.77 10.23
C LEU A 36 -0.22 15.65 11.47
N SER A 37 -1.40 15.64 12.07
CA SER A 37 -1.66 16.32 13.34
C SER A 37 -0.81 15.74 14.46
N GLU A 38 -0.68 14.41 14.49
CA GLU A 38 0.14 13.71 15.49
C GLU A 38 1.63 14.03 15.34
N CYS A 39 2.13 14.08 14.10
CA CYS A 39 3.51 14.51 13.82
C CYS A 39 3.79 15.91 14.36
N LYS A 40 2.83 16.84 14.20
CA LYS A 40 2.94 18.20 14.75
C LYS A 40 2.90 18.20 16.27
N ARG A 41 2.03 17.39 16.88
CA ARG A 41 1.90 17.28 18.34
C ARG A 41 3.20 16.77 18.99
N LEU A 42 3.88 15.84 18.33
CA LEU A 42 5.17 15.30 18.76
C LEU A 42 6.36 16.24 18.47
N GLY A 43 6.13 17.38 17.82
CA GLY A 43 7.18 18.34 17.49
C GLY A 43 8.15 17.85 16.41
N LEU A 44 7.70 16.96 15.51
CA LEU A 44 8.56 16.42 14.46
C LEU A 44 8.99 17.53 13.48
N PRO A 45 10.23 17.47 12.95
CA PRO A 45 10.69 18.38 11.90
C PRO A 45 9.75 18.40 10.69
N LYS A 46 9.71 19.54 9.98
CA LYS A 46 8.85 19.72 8.80
C LYS A 46 9.21 18.72 7.71
N GLU A 47 10.48 18.39 7.58
CA GLU A 47 11.02 17.44 6.62
C GLU A 47 10.40 16.05 6.85
N LEU A 48 10.37 15.58 8.10
CA LEU A 48 9.78 14.29 8.44
C LEU A 48 8.25 14.29 8.24
N THR A 49 7.59 15.37 8.64
CA THR A 49 6.14 15.55 8.43
C THR A 49 5.78 15.57 6.94
N ASN A 50 6.61 16.18 6.11
CA ASN A 50 6.44 16.19 4.66
C ASN A 50 6.62 14.79 4.08
N ARG A 51 7.65 14.03 4.51
CA ARG A 51 7.83 12.63 4.09
C ARG A 51 6.62 11.76 4.43
N VAL A 52 6.01 11.96 5.60
CA VAL A 52 4.76 11.26 5.97
C VAL A 52 3.63 11.64 5.01
N ARG A 53 3.45 12.93 4.71
CA ARG A 53 2.45 13.38 3.72
C ARG A 53 2.68 12.76 2.34
N ASP A 54 3.92 12.79 1.87
CA ASP A 54 4.29 12.29 0.54
C ASP A 54 4.06 10.79 0.45
N TRP A 55 4.32 10.04 1.54
CA TRP A 55 3.97 8.62 1.64
C TRP A 55 2.46 8.40 1.52
N PHE A 56 1.61 9.16 2.25
CA PHE A 56 0.15 9.06 2.12
C PHE A 56 -0.33 9.40 0.70
N ILE A 57 0.23 10.43 0.06
CA ILE A 57 -0.12 10.79 -1.31
C ILE A 57 0.26 9.65 -2.27
N TYR A 58 1.49 9.15 -2.18
CA TYR A 58 1.96 8.03 -2.98
C TYR A 58 1.10 6.78 -2.77
N THR A 59 0.81 6.41 -1.52
CA THR A 59 -0.02 5.26 -1.19
C THR A 59 -1.45 5.42 -1.73
N TRP A 60 -2.05 6.61 -1.67
CA TRP A 60 -3.37 6.87 -2.26
C TRP A 60 -3.37 6.75 -3.79
N GLU A 61 -2.32 7.24 -4.45
CA GLU A 61 -2.17 7.13 -5.90
C GLU A 61 -1.95 5.68 -6.34
N GLN A 62 -1.16 4.92 -5.58
CA GLN A 62 -0.92 3.49 -5.83
C GLN A 62 -2.13 2.61 -5.48
N GLN A 63 -2.99 3.02 -4.53
CA GLN A 63 -4.25 2.31 -4.23
C GLN A 63 -5.22 2.22 -5.42
N LYS A 64 -4.97 2.95 -6.52
CA LYS A 64 -5.75 2.84 -7.76
C LYS A 64 -5.51 1.54 -8.54
N THR A 65 -4.55 0.68 -8.18
CA THR A 65 -4.35 -0.63 -8.81
C THR A 65 -5.30 -1.73 -8.35
N LEU A 66 -6.46 -1.36 -7.79
CA LEU A 66 -7.50 -2.21 -7.22
C LEU A 66 -7.17 -2.75 -5.83
N ASP A 67 -8.25 -2.89 -5.06
CA ASP A 67 -8.36 -3.57 -3.77
C ASP A 67 -8.09 -5.09 -3.99
N GLU A 68 -6.93 -5.44 -4.56
CA GLU A 68 -6.58 -6.80 -5.00
C GLU A 68 -6.81 -7.80 -3.88
N LYS A 69 -6.40 -7.46 -2.65
CA LYS A 69 -6.70 -8.27 -1.46
C LYS A 69 -8.21 -8.50 -1.26
N LYS A 70 -9.05 -7.47 -1.35
CA LYS A 70 -10.51 -7.63 -1.22
C LYS A 70 -11.16 -8.35 -2.40
N LEU A 71 -10.58 -8.31 -3.60
CA LEU A 71 -11.03 -9.08 -4.75
C LEU A 71 -10.64 -10.55 -4.62
N ILE A 72 -9.41 -10.81 -4.17
CA ILE A 72 -8.88 -12.15 -3.94
C ILE A 72 -9.60 -12.83 -2.77
N GLU A 73 -9.92 -12.11 -1.69
CA GLU A 73 -10.71 -12.62 -0.56
C GLU A 73 -12.14 -13.03 -0.96
N LYS A 74 -12.68 -12.49 -2.06
CA LYS A 74 -13.99 -12.89 -2.62
C LYS A 74 -13.89 -14.17 -3.46
N LEU A 75 -12.69 -14.63 -3.82
CA LEU A 75 -12.50 -15.85 -4.59
C LEU A 75 -12.50 -17.07 -3.64
N PRO A 76 -13.05 -18.22 -4.06
CA PRO A 76 -12.86 -19.50 -3.39
C PRO A 76 -11.37 -19.84 -3.23
N LEU A 77 -11.01 -20.51 -2.13
CA LEU A 77 -9.61 -20.83 -1.75
C LEU A 77 -8.78 -21.44 -2.90
N LYS A 78 -9.38 -22.32 -3.72
CA LYS A 78 -8.70 -22.93 -4.86
C LYS A 78 -8.25 -21.90 -5.91
N LEU A 79 -9.10 -20.92 -6.21
CA LEU A 79 -8.79 -19.85 -7.17
C LEU A 79 -7.83 -18.82 -6.57
N GLN A 80 -7.85 -18.61 -5.25
CA GLN A 80 -6.82 -17.82 -4.57
C GLN A 80 -5.45 -18.48 -4.72
N THR A 81 -5.37 -19.81 -4.52
CA THR A 81 -4.12 -20.57 -4.70
C THR A 81 -3.64 -20.52 -6.14
N ASP A 82 -4.52 -20.77 -7.12
CA ASP A 82 -4.16 -20.73 -8.55
C ASP A 82 -3.71 -19.31 -8.98
N LEU A 83 -4.36 -18.27 -8.46
CA LEU A 83 -3.99 -16.88 -8.71
C LEU A 83 -2.66 -16.50 -8.03
N ALA A 84 -2.48 -16.85 -6.75
CA ALA A 84 -1.24 -16.61 -6.03
C ALA A 84 -0.06 -17.33 -6.70
N LEU A 85 -0.28 -18.56 -7.17
CA LEU A 85 0.68 -19.29 -7.98
C LEU A 85 0.95 -18.54 -9.28
N SER A 86 -0.05 -18.22 -10.11
CA SER A 86 0.18 -17.54 -11.39
C SER A 86 0.86 -16.16 -11.30
N VAL A 87 0.53 -15.36 -10.28
CA VAL A 87 1.10 -14.01 -10.09
C VAL A 87 2.52 -14.08 -9.53
N HIS A 88 2.78 -14.98 -8.58
CA HIS A 88 4.07 -15.05 -7.89
C HIS A 88 4.95 -16.22 -8.34
N TYR A 89 4.57 -17.02 -9.35
CA TYR A 89 5.30 -18.23 -9.75
C TYR A 89 6.78 -17.96 -10.05
N ASN A 90 7.07 -16.97 -10.90
CA ASN A 90 8.43 -16.61 -11.31
C ASN A 90 9.27 -16.02 -10.17
N THR A 91 8.60 -15.60 -9.11
CA THR A 91 9.18 -15.02 -7.90
C THR A 91 9.46 -16.12 -6.88
N LEU A 92 8.49 -17.01 -6.65
CA LEU A 92 8.59 -18.16 -5.76
C LEU A 92 9.52 -19.26 -6.32
N SER A 93 9.59 -19.45 -7.64
CA SER A 93 10.48 -20.46 -8.26
C SER A 93 11.96 -20.07 -8.22
N LYS A 94 12.27 -18.78 -8.00
CA LYS A 94 13.64 -18.29 -7.83
C LYS A 94 14.15 -18.45 -6.41
N VAL A 95 13.25 -18.67 -5.46
CA VAL A 95 13.63 -18.92 -4.08
C VAL A 95 13.95 -20.41 -3.93
N GLN A 96 15.22 -20.75 -3.73
CA GLN A 96 15.63 -22.08 -3.29
C GLN A 96 15.22 -22.25 -1.82
N LEU A 97 13.94 -22.55 -1.60
CA LEU A 97 13.29 -22.48 -0.28
C LEU A 97 13.67 -23.61 0.70
N PHE A 98 14.57 -24.54 0.37
CA PHE A 98 14.83 -25.69 1.25
C PHE A 98 16.28 -26.21 1.22
N GLN A 99 17.23 -25.39 1.66
CA GLN A 99 18.45 -25.90 2.29
C GLN A 99 18.60 -25.17 3.63
N GLY A 100 18.35 -25.93 4.71
CA GLY A 100 18.10 -25.38 6.03
C GLY A 100 19.22 -24.50 6.55
N ASP A 101 18.84 -23.30 6.97
CA ASP A 101 19.31 -22.62 8.17
C ASP A 101 18.22 -21.61 8.59
N VAL A 102 18.48 -20.81 9.64
CA VAL A 102 17.48 -19.99 10.35
C VAL A 102 17.63 -18.52 9.98
N GLY A 103 17.05 -18.12 8.85
CA GLY A 103 16.75 -16.75 8.50
C GLY A 103 15.36 -16.35 8.97
N LYS A 104 15.24 -15.20 9.66
CA LYS A 104 13.94 -14.76 10.19
C LYS A 104 12.97 -14.30 9.09
N GLU A 105 13.48 -13.67 8.03
CA GLU A 105 12.67 -13.16 6.92
C GLU A 105 13.48 -13.09 5.62
N MET A 106 12.82 -13.38 4.50
CA MET A 106 13.36 -13.23 3.15
C MET A 106 12.52 -12.21 2.38
N TYR A 107 13.20 -11.32 1.65
CA TYR A 107 12.57 -10.23 0.91
C TYR A 107 12.79 -10.38 -0.59
N ILE A 108 11.81 -9.90 -1.36
CA ILE A 108 11.85 -9.90 -2.82
C ILE A 108 11.53 -8.49 -3.31
N VAL A 109 12.36 -7.96 -4.20
CA VAL A 109 12.14 -6.65 -4.82
C VAL A 109 10.99 -6.77 -5.82
N ASN A 110 9.79 -6.34 -5.42
CA ASN A 110 8.62 -6.38 -6.32
C ASN A 110 8.60 -5.23 -7.33
N GLN A 111 9.02 -4.03 -6.94
CA GLN A 111 9.13 -2.85 -7.81
C GLN A 111 10.23 -1.92 -7.29
N GLY A 112 10.85 -1.16 -8.19
CA GLY A 112 11.95 -0.25 -7.87
C GLY A 112 13.32 -0.91 -7.88
N VAL A 113 14.29 -0.19 -7.34
CA VAL A 113 15.70 -0.60 -7.27
C VAL A 113 16.19 -0.33 -5.85
N LEU A 114 16.87 -1.31 -5.25
CA LEU A 114 17.53 -1.17 -3.96
C LEU A 114 19.04 -1.15 -4.16
N GLN A 115 19.74 -0.39 -3.34
CA GLN A 115 21.21 -0.37 -3.31
C GLN A 115 21.69 -0.91 -1.96
N VAL A 116 22.60 -1.87 -2.01
CA VAL A 116 23.32 -2.36 -0.83
C VAL A 116 24.48 -1.40 -0.60
N VAL A 117 24.34 -0.55 0.41
CA VAL A 117 25.32 0.49 0.75
C VAL A 117 26.11 0.12 2.01
N GLY A 118 27.34 0.60 2.10
CA GLY A 118 28.17 0.49 3.31
C GLY A 118 29.44 1.34 3.22
N GLY A 119 30.40 1.06 4.11
CA GLY A 119 31.52 1.96 4.41
C GLY A 119 31.19 2.90 5.58
N GLU A 120 32.14 3.72 6.03
CA GLU A 120 31.99 4.53 7.26
C GLU A 120 30.78 5.48 7.21
N ASN A 121 30.36 5.93 6.02
CA ASN A 121 29.23 6.84 5.81
C ASN A 121 28.18 6.33 4.80
N ASN A 122 28.10 5.02 4.53
CA ASN A 122 27.25 4.47 3.45
C ASN A 122 27.53 5.05 2.05
N GLU A 123 28.77 5.49 1.80
CA GLU A 123 29.18 6.11 0.53
C GLU A 123 29.44 5.08 -0.58
N THR A 124 29.71 3.82 -0.23
CA THR A 124 30.04 2.77 -1.20
C THR A 124 28.82 1.91 -1.49
N VAL A 125 28.45 1.81 -2.77
CA VAL A 125 27.42 0.88 -3.26
C VAL A 125 28.08 -0.45 -3.63
N PHE A 126 27.73 -1.53 -2.93
CA PHE A 126 28.27 -2.88 -3.16
C PHE A 126 27.46 -3.69 -4.17
N ALA A 127 26.15 -3.49 -4.20
CA ALA A 127 25.26 -4.18 -5.12
C ALA A 127 24.01 -3.35 -5.40
N GLU A 128 23.41 -3.58 -6.56
CA GLU A 128 22.11 -3.03 -6.94
C GLU A 128 21.14 -4.19 -7.18
N LEU A 129 20.06 -4.22 -6.40
CA LEU A 129 19.00 -5.22 -6.49
C LEU A 129 17.83 -4.64 -7.29
N ARG A 130 17.45 -5.33 -8.36
CA ARG A 130 16.38 -4.92 -9.27
C ARG A 130 15.14 -5.78 -9.05
N GLN A 131 14.06 -5.44 -9.73
CA GLN A 131 12.82 -6.22 -9.67
C GLN A 131 13.08 -7.73 -9.88
N GLY A 132 12.59 -8.56 -8.96
CA GLY A 132 12.78 -10.01 -8.94
C GLY A 132 14.07 -10.49 -8.25
N SER A 133 14.93 -9.59 -7.77
CA SER A 133 16.03 -9.93 -6.86
C SER A 133 15.49 -10.36 -5.50
N VAL A 134 16.17 -11.33 -4.88
CA VAL A 134 15.84 -11.89 -3.56
C VAL A 134 17.02 -11.61 -2.63
N PHE A 135 16.74 -11.23 -1.38
CA PHE A 135 17.75 -10.95 -0.37
C PHE A 135 17.19 -11.19 1.05
N GLY A 136 18.07 -11.40 2.02
CA GLY A 136 17.72 -11.87 3.37
C GLY A 136 18.56 -13.10 3.71
N GLU A 137 18.55 -13.51 4.97
CA GLU A 137 19.19 -14.75 5.41
C GLU A 137 18.26 -15.93 5.09
N ILE A 138 18.86 -17.08 4.75
CA ILE A 138 18.13 -18.36 4.66
C ILE A 138 18.10 -18.98 6.04
#